data_AF-A0A7V1BVQ5-F1
#
_entry.id   AF-A0A7V1BVQ5-F1
#
_cell.length_a   1.000
_cell.length_b   1.000
_cell.length_c   1.000
_cell.angle_alpha   90.00
_cell.angle_beta   90.00
_cell.angle_gamma   90.00
#
_symmetry.space_group_name_H-M   'P 1'
#
loop_
_entity.id
_entity.type
_entity.pdbx_description
1 polymer ?
#
loop_
_entity_poly.entity_id
_entity_poly.type
_entity_poly.pdbx_seq_one_letter_code
_entity_poly.pdbx_strand_id
1 'polypeptide(L)'
;MRKELKADRDKAKQAVEGTKKKINDLGAKLNALREKLHSFEELIIRAEREKKEALENYALNEISKEGFESKKNELERIKGDEIETHEFIEALDLGIKKETNNLTELHNRFSVADRAVWNHIYNEIKKQIQKAAGDAWLRAFSAKLKAGGASYDSLMQDIFGGMPNHEDIHQIQAELAKEYLGDPQP
;
A
#
# COMPACT_ATOMS: atom_id res chain seq x y z
N MET A 1 15.43 14.82 -18.15
CA MET A 1 15.75 14.65 -16.72
C MET A 1 14.57 14.93 -15.78
N ARG A 2 14.12 16.18 -15.56
CA ARG A 2 13.00 16.47 -14.62
C ARG A 2 11.70 15.70 -14.92
N LYS A 3 11.28 15.65 -16.19
CA LYS A 3 10.08 14.89 -16.62
C LYS A 3 10.22 13.38 -16.42
N GLU A 4 11.41 12.84 -16.62
CA GLU A 4 11.70 11.39 -16.49
C GLU A 4 11.70 10.98 -15.02
N LEU A 5 12.39 11.72 -14.14
CA LEU A 5 12.40 11.45 -12.70
C LEU A 5 11.00 11.54 -12.09
N LYS A 6 10.20 12.52 -12.54
CA LYS A 6 8.79 12.62 -12.15
C LYS A 6 7.97 11.41 -12.61
N ALA A 7 8.11 11.02 -13.89
CA ALA A 7 7.38 9.87 -14.43
C ALA A 7 7.75 8.56 -13.71
N ASP A 8 9.01 8.36 -13.37
CA ASP A 8 9.47 7.18 -12.63
C ASP A 8 8.91 7.14 -11.20
N ARG A 9 8.90 8.29 -10.51
CA ARG A 9 8.26 8.45 -9.19
C ARG A 9 6.77 8.12 -9.26
N ASP A 10 6.05 8.71 -10.22
CA ASP A 10 4.60 8.55 -10.33
C ASP A 10 4.23 7.11 -10.71
N LYS A 11 5.01 6.46 -11.58
CA LYS A 11 4.86 5.03 -11.91
C LYS A 11 5.10 4.14 -10.68
N ALA A 12 6.12 4.43 -9.88
CA ALA A 12 6.39 3.69 -8.65
C ALA A 12 5.27 3.89 -7.61
N LYS A 13 4.74 5.12 -7.49
CA LYS A 13 3.60 5.44 -6.62
C LYS A 13 2.35 4.67 -7.04
N GLN A 14 2.01 4.69 -8.33
CA GLN A 14 0.87 3.94 -8.88
C GLN A 14 1.01 2.42 -8.67
N ALA A 15 2.23 1.88 -8.78
CA ALA A 15 2.46 0.47 -8.49
C ALA A 15 2.18 0.13 -7.02
N VAL A 16 2.64 0.96 -6.08
CA VAL A 16 2.34 0.80 -4.64
C VAL A 16 0.83 0.87 -4.38
N GLU A 17 0.15 1.87 -4.93
CA GLU A 17 -1.30 2.05 -4.77
C GLU A 17 -2.09 0.89 -5.40
N GLY A 18 -1.68 0.43 -6.58
CA GLY A 18 -2.26 -0.72 -7.26
C GLY A 18 -2.14 -2.01 -6.45
N THR A 19 -0.97 -2.28 -5.85
CA THR A 19 -0.77 -3.44 -4.98
C THR A 19 -1.58 -3.32 -3.68
N LYS A 20 -1.65 -2.13 -3.06
CA LYS A 20 -2.52 -1.91 -1.88
C LYS A 20 -3.98 -2.20 -2.19
N LYS A 21 -4.48 -1.70 -3.33
CA LYS A 21 -5.84 -1.99 -3.78
C LYS A 21 -6.06 -3.48 -3.99
N LYS A 22 -5.13 -4.17 -4.65
CA LYS A 22 -5.20 -5.62 -4.86
C LYS A 22 -5.22 -6.41 -3.54
N ILE A 23 -4.42 -6.01 -2.55
CA ILE A 23 -4.44 -6.63 -1.21
C ILE A 23 -5.80 -6.43 -0.55
N ASN A 24 -6.36 -5.22 -0.63
CA ASN A 24 -7.69 -4.93 -0.07
C ASN A 24 -8.79 -5.75 -0.76
N ASP A 25 -8.75 -5.85 -2.09
CA ASP A 25 -9.72 -6.64 -2.87
C ASP A 25 -9.63 -8.14 -2.52
N LEU A 26 -8.41 -8.68 -2.35
CA LEU A 26 -8.20 -10.05 -1.90
C LEU A 26 -8.69 -10.26 -0.45
N GLY A 27 -8.43 -9.29 0.44
CA GLY A 27 -8.90 -9.33 1.82
C GLY A 27 -10.42 -9.29 1.94
N ALA A 28 -11.10 -8.49 1.10
CA ALA A 28 -12.55 -8.47 1.04
C ALA A 28 -13.13 -9.83 0.59
N LYS A 29 -12.53 -10.46 -0.43
CA LYS A 29 -12.90 -11.81 -0.89
C LYS A 29 -12.67 -12.86 0.19
N LEU A 30 -11.55 -12.79 0.89
CA LEU A 30 -11.21 -13.69 2.00
C LEU A 30 -12.25 -13.60 3.12
N ASN A 31 -12.64 -12.39 3.51
CA ASN A 31 -13.66 -12.20 4.55
C ASN A 31 -15.02 -12.77 4.11
N ALA A 32 -15.44 -12.51 2.87
CA ALA A 32 -16.68 -13.07 2.33
C ALA A 32 -16.67 -14.61 2.32
N LEU A 33 -15.54 -15.24 1.99
CA LEU A 33 -15.41 -16.70 2.04
C LEU A 33 -15.41 -17.24 3.48
N ARG A 34 -14.83 -16.52 4.45
CA ARG A 34 -14.88 -16.90 5.87
C ARG A 34 -16.29 -16.84 6.43
N GLU A 35 -17.06 -15.82 6.06
CA GLU A 35 -18.49 -15.73 6.41
C GLU A 35 -19.28 -16.88 5.77
N LYS A 36 -19.02 -17.18 4.50
CA LYS A 36 -19.62 -18.33 3.81
C LYS A 36 -19.25 -19.66 4.51
N LEU A 37 -17.99 -19.82 4.91
CA LEU A 37 -17.52 -21.01 5.60
C LEU A 37 -18.26 -21.23 6.92
N HIS A 38 -18.47 -20.16 7.68
CA HIS A 38 -19.24 -20.25 8.92
C HIS A 38 -20.69 -20.71 8.69
N SER A 39 -21.30 -20.32 7.58
CA SER A 39 -22.65 -20.78 7.22
C SER A 39 -22.74 -22.25 6.81
N PHE A 40 -21.63 -22.89 6.41
CA PHE A 40 -21.65 -24.30 6.03
C PHE A 40 -21.91 -25.23 7.21
N GLU A 41 -21.49 -24.87 8.43
CA GLU A 41 -21.72 -25.71 9.61
C GLU A 41 -23.23 -25.94 9.84
N GLU A 42 -24.03 -24.88 9.81
CA GLU A 42 -25.49 -24.97 9.93
C GLU A 42 -26.14 -25.73 8.75
N LEU A 43 -25.64 -25.50 7.53
CA LEU A 43 -26.12 -26.19 6.32
C LEU A 43 -25.84 -27.68 6.37
N ILE A 44 -24.67 -28.08 6.85
CA ILE A 44 -24.27 -29.48 7.00
C ILE A 44 -25.15 -30.16 8.06
N ILE A 45 -25.31 -29.54 9.24
CA ILE A 45 -26.18 -30.08 10.31
C ILE A 45 -27.60 -30.29 9.77
N ARG A 46 -28.14 -29.30 9.05
CA ARG A 46 -29.47 -29.40 8.45
C ARG A 46 -29.55 -30.51 7.39
N ALA A 47 -28.59 -30.58 6.48
CA ALA A 47 -28.56 -31.58 5.42
C ALA A 47 -28.37 -33.01 5.98
N GLU A 48 -27.59 -33.16 7.05
CA GLU A 48 -27.45 -34.44 7.77
C GLU A 48 -28.77 -34.88 8.40
N ARG A 49 -29.52 -33.95 9.01
CA ARG A 49 -30.85 -34.23 9.53
C ARG A 49 -31.83 -34.64 8.42
N GLU A 50 -31.90 -33.85 7.34
CA GLU A 50 -32.79 -34.13 6.20
C GLU A 50 -32.45 -35.47 5.53
N LYS A 51 -31.16 -35.82 5.42
CA LYS A 51 -30.74 -37.14 4.94
C LYS A 51 -31.21 -38.26 5.88
N LYS A 52 -31.11 -38.06 7.19
CA LYS A 52 -31.55 -39.06 8.18
C LYS A 52 -33.05 -39.29 8.12
N GLU A 53 -33.84 -38.22 8.08
CA GLU A 53 -35.30 -38.27 7.89
C GLU A 53 -35.66 -38.98 6.57
N ALA A 54 -34.96 -38.66 5.47
CA ALA A 54 -35.18 -39.33 4.20
C ALA A 54 -34.84 -40.83 4.25
N LEU A 55 -33.81 -41.24 4.99
CA LEU A 55 -33.47 -42.65 5.17
C LEU A 55 -34.57 -43.40 5.96
N GLU A 56 -35.11 -42.78 7.01
CA GLU A 56 -36.21 -43.32 7.80
C GLU A 56 -37.47 -43.49 6.95
N ASN A 57 -37.86 -42.45 6.20
CA ASN A 57 -39.03 -42.48 5.32
C ASN A 57 -38.85 -43.49 4.17
N TYR A 58 -37.64 -43.65 3.64
CA TYR A 58 -37.36 -44.67 2.63
C TYR A 58 -37.49 -46.08 3.20
N ALA A 59 -37.01 -46.32 4.43
CA ALA A 59 -37.15 -47.60 5.11
C ALA A 59 -38.63 -47.96 5.40
N LEU A 60 -39.47 -46.94 5.63
CA LEU A 60 -40.92 -47.07 5.79
C LEU A 60 -41.69 -47.15 4.45
N ASN A 61 -41.01 -47.08 3.29
CA ASN A 61 -41.59 -46.99 1.94
C ASN A 61 -42.49 -45.75 1.71
N GLU A 62 -42.26 -44.67 2.46
CA GLU A 62 -42.99 -43.41 2.33
C GLU A 62 -42.41 -42.50 1.24
N ILE A 63 -41.14 -42.72 0.84
CA ILE A 63 -40.49 -42.03 -0.29
C ILE A 63 -39.81 -43.01 -1.23
N SER A 64 -39.56 -42.59 -2.48
CA SER A 64 -38.79 -43.39 -3.44
C SER A 64 -37.29 -43.38 -3.12
N LYS A 65 -36.57 -44.35 -3.70
CA LYS A 65 -35.10 -44.39 -3.64
C LYS A 65 -34.46 -43.12 -4.20
N GLU A 66 -35.05 -42.54 -5.25
CA GLU A 66 -34.56 -41.28 -5.83
C GLU A 66 -34.71 -40.11 -4.84
N GLY A 67 -35.79 -40.09 -4.04
CA GLY A 67 -35.98 -39.10 -2.98
C GLY A 67 -34.88 -39.16 -1.92
N PHE A 68 -34.48 -40.37 -1.49
CA PHE A 68 -33.35 -40.56 -0.57
C PHE A 68 -32.01 -40.16 -1.20
N GLU A 69 -31.70 -40.64 -2.41
CA GLU A 69 -30.44 -40.32 -3.10
C GLU A 69 -30.30 -38.82 -3.36
N SER A 70 -31.40 -38.11 -3.65
CA SER A 70 -31.38 -36.65 -3.79
C SER A 70 -30.88 -35.94 -2.52
N LYS A 71 -31.33 -36.36 -1.33
CA LYS A 71 -30.89 -35.77 -0.05
C LYS A 71 -29.46 -36.15 0.30
N LYS A 72 -29.04 -37.37 -0.04
CA LYS A 72 -27.65 -37.79 0.12
C LYS A 72 -26.70 -36.97 -0.78
N ASN A 73 -27.04 -36.82 -2.05
CA ASN A 73 -26.24 -36.04 -3.01
C ASN A 73 -26.16 -34.57 -2.61
N GLU A 74 -27.22 -33.99 -2.04
CA GLU A 74 -27.19 -32.62 -1.54
C GLU A 74 -26.22 -32.46 -0.36
N LEU A 75 -26.18 -33.41 0.58
CA LEU A 75 -25.18 -33.39 1.66
C LEU A 75 -23.76 -33.50 1.11
N GLU A 76 -23.52 -34.41 0.15
CA GLU A 76 -22.21 -34.57 -0.48
C GLU A 76 -21.78 -33.29 -1.22
N ARG A 77 -22.72 -32.62 -1.92
CA ARG A 77 -22.50 -31.34 -2.59
C ARG A 77 -22.11 -30.26 -1.59
N ILE A 78 -22.83 -30.11 -0.48
CA ILE A 78 -22.53 -29.11 0.56
C ILE A 78 -21.15 -29.35 1.18
N LYS A 79 -20.79 -30.60 1.48
CA LYS A 79 -19.45 -30.96 1.99
C LYS A 79 -18.37 -30.69 0.95
N GLY A 80 -18.63 -30.93 -0.34
CA GLY A 80 -17.73 -30.55 -1.43
C GLY A 80 -17.52 -29.04 -1.50
N ASP A 81 -18.60 -28.25 -1.46
CA ASP A 81 -18.54 -26.79 -1.49
C ASP A 81 -17.77 -26.20 -0.28
N GLU A 82 -17.87 -26.84 0.89
CA GLU A 82 -17.12 -26.48 2.11
C GLU A 82 -15.61 -26.69 1.92
N ILE A 83 -15.21 -27.88 1.43
CA ILE A 83 -13.80 -28.21 1.16
C ILE A 83 -13.21 -27.25 0.12
N GLU A 84 -13.91 -27.02 -0.99
CA GLU A 84 -13.48 -26.09 -2.03
C GLU A 84 -13.34 -24.65 -1.47
N THR A 85 -14.27 -24.23 -0.60
CA THR A 85 -14.20 -22.93 0.06
C THR A 85 -12.97 -22.82 0.99
N HIS A 86 -12.62 -23.89 1.71
CA HIS A 86 -11.39 -23.96 2.49
C HIS A 86 -10.13 -23.80 1.62
N GLU A 87 -10.06 -24.52 0.50
CA GLU A 87 -8.95 -24.43 -0.45
C GLU A 87 -8.80 -23.02 -1.04
N PHE A 88 -9.93 -22.36 -1.37
CA PHE A 88 -9.93 -20.97 -1.82
C PHE A 88 -9.43 -19.99 -0.75
N ILE A 89 -9.81 -20.19 0.52
CA ILE A 89 -9.32 -19.37 1.64
C ILE A 89 -7.81 -19.47 1.74
N GLU A 90 -7.25 -20.69 1.71
CA GLU A 90 -5.80 -20.90 1.77
C GLU A 90 -5.07 -20.25 0.58
N ALA A 91 -5.62 -20.40 -0.63
CA ALA A 91 -5.06 -19.78 -1.83
C ALA A 91 -5.08 -18.25 -1.76
N LEU A 92 -6.14 -17.65 -1.22
CA LEU A 92 -6.21 -16.20 -1.01
C LEU A 92 -5.23 -15.72 0.06
N ASP A 93 -5.11 -16.43 1.19
CA ASP A 93 -4.16 -16.10 2.25
C ASP A 93 -2.71 -16.14 1.73
N LEU A 94 -2.35 -17.14 0.91
CA LEU A 94 -1.06 -17.20 0.22
C LEU A 94 -0.88 -16.04 -0.77
N GLY A 95 -1.92 -15.71 -1.53
CA GLY A 95 -1.94 -14.57 -2.45
C GLY A 95 -1.69 -13.24 -1.76
N ILE A 96 -2.38 -12.98 -0.64
CA ILE A 96 -2.21 -11.76 0.17
C ILE A 96 -0.78 -11.66 0.70
N LYS A 97 -0.23 -12.75 1.25
CA LYS A 97 1.16 -12.79 1.73
C LYS A 97 2.15 -12.45 0.61
N LYS A 98 1.97 -13.01 -0.59
CA LYS A 98 2.82 -12.73 -1.75
C LYS A 98 2.77 -11.26 -2.16
N GLU A 99 1.57 -10.68 -2.24
CA GLU A 99 1.41 -9.26 -2.59
C GLU A 99 1.95 -8.33 -1.49
N THR A 100 1.85 -8.71 -0.22
CA THR A 100 2.41 -7.97 0.91
C THR A 100 3.94 -7.93 0.86
N ASN A 101 4.57 -9.04 0.50
CA ASN A 101 6.02 -9.08 0.28
C ASN A 101 6.43 -8.18 -0.89
N ASN A 102 5.70 -8.25 -2.01
CA ASN A 102 5.92 -7.38 -3.18
C ASN A 102 5.74 -5.88 -2.84
N LEU A 103 4.80 -5.54 -1.96
CA LEU A 103 4.57 -4.16 -1.53
C LEU A 103 5.81 -3.54 -0.89
N THR A 104 6.60 -4.31 -0.16
CA THR A 104 7.86 -3.84 0.45
C THR A 104 8.87 -3.44 -0.62
N GLU A 105 9.05 -4.26 -1.65
CA GLU A 105 9.96 -3.96 -2.77
C GLU A 105 9.50 -2.72 -3.55
N LEU A 106 8.20 -2.61 -3.81
CA LEU A 106 7.62 -1.45 -4.49
C LEU A 106 7.77 -0.16 -3.67
N HIS A 107 7.61 -0.23 -2.35
CA HIS A 107 7.86 0.91 -1.46
C HIS A 107 9.32 1.37 -1.51
N ASN A 108 10.27 0.44 -1.55
CA ASN A 108 11.69 0.77 -1.70
C ASN A 108 11.96 1.46 -3.04
N ARG A 109 11.38 0.96 -4.14
CA ARG A 109 11.48 1.60 -5.47
C ARG A 109 10.90 3.01 -5.46
N PHE A 110 9.73 3.20 -4.85
CA PHE A 110 9.12 4.51 -4.70
C PHE A 110 10.02 5.47 -3.89
N SER A 111 10.55 5.02 -2.75
CA SER A 111 11.45 5.83 -1.91
C SER A 111 12.71 6.27 -2.65
N VAL A 112 13.31 5.36 -3.43
CA VAL A 112 14.49 5.67 -4.26
C VAL A 112 14.14 6.72 -5.34
N ALA A 113 13.02 6.54 -6.03
CA ALA A 113 12.57 7.47 -7.06
C ALA A 113 12.22 8.85 -6.48
N ASP A 114 11.51 8.90 -5.35
CA ASP A 114 11.15 10.14 -4.66
C ASP A 114 12.39 10.91 -4.20
N ARG A 115 13.36 10.21 -3.58
CA ARG A 115 14.64 10.79 -3.19
C ARG A 115 15.42 11.32 -4.39
N ALA A 116 15.40 10.63 -5.54
CA ALA A 116 16.07 11.10 -6.76
C ALA A 116 15.47 12.43 -7.25
N VAL A 117 14.15 12.60 -7.16
CA VAL A 117 13.49 13.86 -7.50
C VAL A 117 13.88 14.96 -6.52
N TRP A 118 13.83 14.71 -5.20
CA TRP A 118 14.22 15.71 -4.21
C TRP A 118 15.70 16.12 -4.30
N ASN A 119 16.59 15.16 -4.60
CA ASN A 119 17.99 15.46 -4.87
C ASN A 119 18.15 16.35 -6.11
N HIS A 120 17.33 16.14 -7.14
CA HIS A 120 17.34 16.99 -8.33
C HIS A 120 16.89 18.41 -7.99
N ILE A 121 15.76 18.56 -7.29
CA ILE A 121 15.25 19.86 -6.81
C ILE A 121 16.31 20.59 -5.98
N TYR A 122 16.90 19.91 -5.00
CA TYR A 122 17.96 20.45 -4.16
C TYR A 122 19.15 20.96 -5.00
N ASN A 123 19.61 20.19 -5.98
CA ASN A 123 20.73 20.60 -6.83
C ASN A 123 20.39 21.80 -7.72
N GLU A 124 19.16 21.94 -8.19
CA GLU A 124 18.70 23.12 -8.92
C GLU A 124 18.69 24.36 -8.02
N ILE A 125 18.07 24.27 -6.84
CA ILE A 125 18.02 25.36 -5.85
C ILE A 125 19.44 25.76 -5.43
N LYS A 126 20.31 24.79 -5.15
CA LYS A 126 21.72 25.04 -4.80
C LYS A 126 22.43 25.86 -5.87
N LYS A 127 22.24 25.53 -7.16
CA LYS A 127 22.81 26.29 -8.28
C LYS A 127 22.25 27.71 -8.35
N GLN A 128 20.95 27.89 -8.08
CA GLN A 128 20.32 29.21 -8.04
C GLN A 128 20.90 30.07 -6.91
N ILE A 129 21.05 29.52 -5.70
CA ILE A 129 21.67 30.21 -4.56
C ILE A 129 23.12 30.59 -4.88
N GLN A 130 23.91 29.66 -5.41
CA GLN A 130 25.29 29.94 -5.81
C GLN A 130 25.38 31.09 -6.82
N LYS A 131 24.49 31.12 -7.80
CA LYS A 131 24.45 32.20 -8.80
C LYS A 131 24.00 33.53 -8.21
N ALA A 132 23.01 33.53 -7.31
CA ALA A 132 22.42 34.75 -6.77
C ALA A 132 23.27 35.40 -5.66
N ALA A 133 23.89 34.60 -4.81
CA ALA A 133 24.52 35.07 -3.57
C ALA A 133 25.93 34.52 -3.32
N GLY A 134 26.48 33.66 -4.19
CA GLY A 134 27.76 32.99 -3.96
C GLY A 134 28.93 33.96 -3.75
N ASP A 135 29.06 34.97 -4.61
CA ASP A 135 30.14 35.97 -4.50
C ASP A 135 29.99 36.86 -3.27
N ALA A 136 28.77 37.25 -2.92
CA ALA A 136 28.50 38.06 -1.73
C ALA A 136 28.83 37.28 -0.45
N TRP A 137 28.45 36.00 -0.40
CA TRP A 137 28.80 35.09 0.68
C TRP A 137 30.32 34.92 0.81
N LEU A 138 31.04 34.66 -0.29
CA LEU A 138 32.50 34.53 -0.29
C LEU A 138 33.19 35.80 0.25
N ARG A 139 32.72 36.99 -0.15
CA ARG A 139 33.24 38.27 0.34
C ARG A 139 33.00 38.46 1.84
N ALA A 140 31.78 38.18 2.33
CA ALA A 140 31.44 38.27 3.75
C ALA A 140 32.29 37.32 4.60
N PHE A 141 32.42 36.06 4.17
CA PHE A 141 33.25 35.06 4.84
C PHE A 141 34.74 35.47 4.87
N SER A 142 35.27 35.96 3.75
CA SER A 142 36.66 36.44 3.66
C SER A 142 36.93 37.64 4.59
N ALA A 143 35.99 38.58 4.68
CA ALA A 143 36.10 39.72 5.58
C ALA A 143 36.10 39.28 7.05
N LYS A 144 35.21 38.34 7.43
CA LYS A 144 35.14 37.80 8.79
C LYS A 144 36.42 37.07 9.19
N LEU A 145 36.99 36.27 8.29
CA LEU A 145 38.29 35.61 8.49
C LEU A 145 39.40 36.63 8.79
N LYS A 146 39.45 37.73 8.04
CA LYS A 146 40.43 38.80 8.28
C LYS A 146 40.20 39.55 9.59
N ALA A 147 38.95 39.67 10.04
CA ALA A 147 38.60 40.25 11.33
C ALA A 147 38.88 39.32 12.54
N GLY A 148 39.50 38.15 12.32
CA GLY A 148 39.91 37.23 13.39
C GLY A 148 38.81 36.25 13.85
N GLY A 149 37.71 36.11 13.09
CA GLY A 149 36.65 35.14 13.38
C GLY A 149 36.44 34.14 12.24
N ALA A 150 36.15 32.88 12.55
CA ALA A 150 36.05 31.82 11.53
C ALA A 150 35.05 30.69 11.84
N SER A 151 33.93 30.98 12.51
CA SER A 151 32.86 29.98 12.64
C SER A 151 31.89 30.10 11.46
N TYR A 152 31.92 29.09 10.58
CA TYR A 152 30.97 28.97 9.46
C TYR A 152 29.53 28.98 9.96
N ASP A 153 29.23 28.21 11.01
CA ASP A 153 27.88 28.07 11.55
C ASP A 153 27.36 29.38 12.14
N SER A 154 28.21 30.11 12.88
CA SER A 154 27.84 31.43 13.43
C SER A 154 27.54 32.43 12.31
N LEU A 155 28.36 32.47 11.25
CA LEU A 155 28.11 33.38 10.13
C LEU A 155 26.82 33.02 9.38
N MET A 156 26.55 31.73 9.20
CA MET A 156 25.31 31.27 8.54
C MET A 156 24.08 31.60 9.39
N GLN A 157 24.15 31.46 10.71
CA GLN A 157 23.08 31.87 11.61
C GLN A 157 22.85 33.39 11.57
N ASP A 158 23.91 34.20 11.57
CA ASP A 158 23.81 35.66 11.50
C ASP A 158 23.19 36.15 10.17
N ILE A 159 23.51 35.48 9.05
CA ILE A 159 23.01 35.85 7.72
C ILE A 159 21.58 35.37 7.48
N PHE A 160 21.26 34.13 7.90
CA PHE A 160 20.00 33.47 7.54
C PHE A 160 19.00 33.34 8.69
N GLY A 161 19.29 33.92 9.86
CA GLY A 161 18.31 34.06 10.96
C GLY A 161 18.07 32.80 11.80
N GLY A 162 19.03 31.86 11.83
CA GLY A 162 18.92 30.62 12.61
C GLY A 162 18.35 29.44 11.83
N MET A 163 17.95 28.36 12.54
CA MET A 163 17.30 27.22 11.89
C MET A 163 15.82 27.54 11.59
N PRO A 164 15.31 27.17 10.40
CA PRO A 164 13.90 27.29 10.09
C PRO A 164 13.06 26.39 11.02
N ASN A 165 11.84 26.84 11.35
CA ASN A 165 10.93 26.05 12.16
C ASN A 165 10.28 24.92 11.34
N HIS A 166 9.65 23.96 12.02
CA HIS A 166 9.05 22.79 11.35
C HIS A 166 7.89 23.16 10.42
N GLU A 167 7.07 24.15 10.77
CA GLU A 167 5.91 24.56 9.97
C GLU A 167 6.35 25.20 8.65
N ASP A 168 7.34 26.09 8.69
CA ASP A 168 7.96 26.72 7.51
C ASP A 168 8.56 25.66 6.58
N ILE A 169 9.26 24.67 7.15
CA ILE A 169 9.83 23.56 6.36
C ILE A 169 8.72 22.81 5.63
N HIS A 170 7.61 22.48 6.31
CA HIS A 170 6.51 21.76 5.68
C HIS A 170 5.80 22.60 4.61
N GLN A 171 5.61 23.90 4.85
CA GLN A 171 5.04 24.80 3.86
C GLN A 171 5.92 24.89 2.60
N ILE A 172 7.23 25.14 2.77
CA ILE A 172 8.17 25.21 1.65
C ILE A 172 8.26 23.87 0.91
N GLN A 173 8.21 22.74 1.61
CA GLN A 173 8.14 21.42 0.96
C GLN A 173 6.88 21.26 0.09
N ALA A 174 5.73 21.74 0.56
CA ALA A 174 4.49 21.70 -0.21
C ALA A 174 4.55 22.63 -1.45
N GLU A 175 5.12 23.82 -1.30
CA GLU A 175 5.34 24.76 -2.41
C GLU A 175 6.29 24.16 -3.46
N LEU A 176 7.41 23.59 -3.03
CA LEU A 176 8.35 22.89 -3.92
C LEU A 176 7.70 21.67 -4.58
N ALA A 177 6.90 20.89 -3.85
CA ALA A 177 6.16 19.78 -4.44
C ALA A 177 5.21 20.29 -5.55
N LYS A 178 4.46 21.37 -5.29
CA LYS A 178 3.57 21.96 -6.30
C LYS A 178 4.32 22.48 -7.52
N GLU A 179 5.42 23.21 -7.31
CA GLU A 179 6.22 23.77 -8.38
C GLU A 179 6.89 22.67 -9.23
N TYR A 180 7.46 21.66 -8.58
CA TYR A 180 8.31 20.66 -9.23
C TYR A 180 7.55 19.43 -9.72
N LEU A 181 6.53 19.01 -8.99
CA LEU A 181 5.73 17.81 -9.22
C LEU A 181 4.32 18.12 -9.73
N GLY A 182 3.86 19.38 -9.72
CA GLY A 182 2.49 19.75 -10.03
C GLY A 182 1.53 19.49 -8.86
N ASP A 183 0.27 19.88 -9.02
CA ASP A 183 -0.74 19.63 -7.98
C ASP A 183 -0.90 18.12 -7.73
N PRO A 184 -1.06 17.68 -6.47
CA PRO A 184 -1.47 16.31 -6.19
C PRO A 184 -2.80 16.10 -6.89
N GLN A 185 -2.85 15.18 -7.87
CA GLN A 185 -4.14 14.77 -8.41
C GLN A 185 -5.00 14.23 -7.25
N PRO A 186 -6.28 14.63 -7.20
CA PRO A 186 -7.21 14.24 -6.15
C PRO A 186 -7.40 12.73 -6.05
#